data_AF-A0A0F9E6N7-F1
#
_entry.id   AF-A0A0F9E6N7-F1
#
_cell.length_a   1.000
_cell.length_b   1.000
_cell.length_c   1.000
_cell.angle_alpha   90.00
_cell.angle_beta   90.00
_cell.angle_gamma   90.00
#
_symmetry.space_group_name_H-M   'P 1'
#
loop_
_entity.id
_entity.type
_entity.pdbx_description
1 polymer ?
#
loop_
_entity_poly.entity_id
_entity_poly.type
_entity_poly.pdbx_seq_one_letter_code
_entity_poly.pdbx_strand_id
1 'polypeptide(L)'
;MEKPKKITAAIRDLVSAYTALQVLTEKRGLPDSVTSLNVGMTMRSLREVQEDSAEAHKFLMDSHAKRDDDGSVVRGADPSTVQLEDPQAFLEESRDILQKEREVKIWPIPVSKLLVSRKSTTCPRCKQLTGMPDPESYATLVDLGILYEVVEQKVRGETTDGDAEKKDD
;
A
#
# COMPACT_ATOMS: atom_id res chain seq x y z
N MET A 1 -0.66 4.15 -20.19
CA MET A 1 -0.04 3.47 -19.04
C MET A 1 0.96 4.44 -18.44
N GLU A 2 0.90 4.69 -17.14
CA GLU A 2 1.85 5.59 -16.48
C GLU A 2 3.24 4.97 -16.39
N LYS A 3 4.27 5.81 -16.36
CA LYS A 3 5.65 5.36 -16.19
C LYS A 3 5.87 4.89 -14.74
N PRO A 4 6.63 3.79 -14.52
CA PRO A 4 7.01 3.40 -13.17
C PRO A 4 7.81 4.51 -12.49
N LYS A 5 7.61 4.66 -11.19
CA LYS A 5 8.40 5.53 -10.31
C LYS A 5 9.21 4.66 -9.36
N LYS A 6 10.43 5.08 -9.08
CA LYS A 6 11.22 4.52 -7.99
C LYS A 6 10.92 5.33 -6.74
N ILE A 7 10.67 4.64 -5.64
CA ILE A 7 10.50 5.24 -4.32
C ILE A 7 11.42 4.55 -3.34
N THR A 8 11.86 5.29 -2.33
CA THR A 8 12.61 4.76 -1.19
C THR A 8 11.78 5.03 0.05
N ALA A 9 11.48 3.98 0.81
CA ALA A 9 10.70 4.08 2.04
C ALA A 9 11.10 2.97 3.02
N ALA A 10 10.67 3.12 4.27
CA ALA A 10 10.87 2.10 5.30
C ALA A 10 10.15 0.79 4.93
N ILE A 11 10.78 -0.35 5.23
CA ILE A 11 10.22 -1.69 4.98
C ILE A 11 8.81 -1.81 5.56
N ARG A 12 8.56 -1.28 6.77
CA ARG A 12 7.24 -1.26 7.39
C ARG A 12 6.17 -0.68 6.46
N ASP A 13 6.43 0.49 5.90
CA ASP A 13 5.45 1.23 5.11
C ASP A 13 5.21 0.53 3.76
N LEU A 14 6.25 -0.08 3.19
CA LEU A 14 6.16 -0.90 1.98
C LEU A 14 5.34 -2.19 2.19
N VAL A 15 5.50 -2.86 3.34
CA VAL A 15 4.69 -4.03 3.72
C VAL A 15 3.23 -3.61 3.96
N SER A 16 3.00 -2.50 4.67
CA SER A 16 1.66 -1.94 4.87
C SER A 16 0.98 -1.62 3.54
N ALA A 17 1.71 -1.04 2.57
CA ALA A 17 1.21 -0.77 1.23
C ALA A 17 0.82 -2.05 0.47
N TYR A 18 1.61 -3.11 0.60
CA TYR A 18 1.28 -4.41 0.01
C TYR A 18 -0.05 -4.96 0.55
N THR A 19 -0.22 -4.97 1.88
CA THR A 19 -1.45 -5.43 2.52
C THR A 19 -2.65 -4.56 2.13
N ALA A 20 -2.47 -3.23 2.08
CA ALA A 20 -3.51 -2.31 1.66
C ALA A 20 -3.96 -2.55 0.20
N LEU A 21 -3.03 -2.85 -0.71
CA LEU A 21 -3.34 -3.21 -2.09
C LEU A 21 -4.05 -4.57 -2.18
N GLN A 22 -3.65 -5.58 -1.39
CA GLN A 22 -4.37 -6.86 -1.32
C GLN A 22 -5.84 -6.65 -0.95
N VAL A 23 -6.09 -5.92 0.15
CA VAL A 23 -7.46 -5.59 0.59
C VAL A 23 -8.25 -4.89 -0.51
N LEU A 24 -7.62 -3.97 -1.23
CA LEU A 24 -8.26 -3.23 -2.32
C LEU A 24 -8.61 -4.15 -3.50
N THR A 25 -7.72 -5.06 -3.88
CA THR A 25 -7.95 -5.98 -5.00
C THR A 25 -9.00 -7.05 -4.71
N GLU A 26 -8.96 -7.65 -3.53
CA GLU A 26 -9.91 -8.69 -3.11
C GLU A 26 -11.35 -8.16 -3.00
N LYS A 27 -11.51 -6.93 -2.50
CA LYS A 27 -12.84 -6.37 -2.20
C LYS A 27 -13.55 -5.72 -3.37
N ARG A 28 -12.83 -5.15 -4.36
CA ARG A 28 -13.46 -4.35 -5.43
C ARG A 28 -13.45 -4.98 -6.81
N GLY A 29 -12.47 -5.82 -7.13
CA GLY A 29 -12.10 -6.08 -8.52
C GLY A 29 -11.63 -4.78 -9.20
N LEU A 30 -10.70 -4.91 -10.14
CA LEU A 30 -10.07 -3.74 -10.75
C LEU A 30 -10.86 -3.30 -12.00
N PRO A 31 -11.03 -1.98 -12.21
CA PRO A 31 -12.00 -1.40 -13.15
C PRO A 31 -11.65 -1.64 -14.63
N ASP A 32 -10.36 -1.72 -14.94
CA ASP A 32 -9.84 -1.93 -16.29
C ASP A 32 -8.51 -2.71 -16.25
N SER A 33 -8.09 -3.23 -17.40
CA SER A 33 -6.89 -4.07 -17.54
C SER A 33 -5.60 -3.31 -17.26
N VAL A 34 -5.55 -2.01 -17.53
CA VAL A 34 -4.37 -1.17 -17.28
C VAL A 34 -4.18 -0.96 -15.79
N THR A 35 -5.24 -0.64 -15.07
CA THR A 35 -5.25 -0.52 -13.61
C THR A 35 -4.92 -1.85 -12.96
N SER A 36 -5.48 -2.94 -13.49
CA SER A 36 -5.15 -4.32 -13.07
C SER A 36 -3.67 -4.63 -13.19
N LEU A 37 -3.08 -4.24 -14.32
CA LEU A 37 -1.67 -4.46 -14.60
C LEU A 37 -0.78 -3.58 -13.71
N ASN A 38 -1.10 -2.30 -13.51
CA ASN A 38 -0.36 -1.40 -12.63
C ASN A 38 -0.36 -1.89 -11.17
N VAL A 39 -1.53 -2.32 -10.67
CA VAL A 39 -1.64 -2.93 -9.33
C VAL A 39 -0.81 -4.20 -9.26
N GLY A 40 -0.95 -5.12 -10.22
CA GLY A 40 -0.19 -6.37 -10.22
C GLY A 40 1.33 -6.19 -10.35
N MET A 41 1.81 -5.17 -11.07
CA MET A 41 3.23 -4.83 -11.12
C MET A 41 3.72 -4.24 -9.81
N THR A 42 2.96 -3.32 -9.22
CA THR A 42 3.28 -2.72 -7.92
C THR A 42 3.30 -3.78 -6.81
N MET A 43 2.28 -4.63 -6.74
CA MET A 43 2.22 -5.73 -5.78
C MET A 43 3.40 -6.71 -5.93
N ARG A 44 3.84 -7.00 -7.16
CA ARG A 44 5.04 -7.83 -7.38
C ARG A 44 6.30 -7.18 -6.81
N SER A 45 6.51 -5.88 -7.04
CA SER A 45 7.67 -5.18 -6.48
C SER A 45 7.64 -5.10 -4.96
N LEU A 46 6.45 -4.99 -4.34
CA LEU A 46 6.31 -4.94 -2.90
C LEU A 46 6.38 -6.32 -2.24
N ARG A 47 5.96 -7.38 -2.95
CA ARG A 47 6.01 -8.76 -2.46
C ARG A 47 7.43 -9.20 -2.13
N GLU A 48 8.41 -8.83 -2.94
CA GLU A 48 9.82 -9.14 -2.67
C GLU A 48 10.26 -8.58 -1.31
N VAL A 49 9.87 -7.34 -0.99
CA VAL A 49 10.17 -6.71 0.31
C VAL A 49 9.44 -7.43 1.46
N GLN A 50 8.20 -7.85 1.23
CA GLN A 50 7.42 -8.61 2.22
C GLN A 50 8.03 -9.98 2.50
N GLU A 51 8.46 -10.71 1.47
CA GLU A 51 9.11 -12.02 1.59
C GLU A 51 10.46 -11.90 2.31
N ASP A 52 11.31 -10.95 1.90
CA ASP A 52 12.57 -10.64 2.58
C ASP A 52 12.35 -10.30 4.07
N SER A 53 11.35 -9.46 4.36
CA SER A 53 11.02 -9.06 5.73
C SER A 53 10.51 -10.23 6.56
N ALA A 54 9.71 -11.13 5.98
CA ALA A 54 9.20 -12.31 6.66
C ALA A 54 10.32 -13.32 6.97
N GLU A 55 11.26 -13.50 6.03
CA GLU A 55 12.43 -14.34 6.23
C GLU A 55 13.35 -13.76 7.32
N ALA A 56 13.63 -12.45 7.27
CA ALA A 56 14.43 -11.76 8.29
C ALA A 56 13.78 -11.88 9.68
N HIS A 57 12.46 -11.69 9.77
CA HIS A 57 11.72 -11.85 11.03
C HIS A 57 11.77 -13.29 11.54
N LYS A 58 11.67 -14.29 10.66
CA LYS A 58 11.77 -15.71 11.03
C LYS A 58 13.17 -16.04 11.58
N PHE A 59 14.22 -15.55 10.93
CA PHE A 59 15.60 -15.72 11.40
C PHE A 59 15.78 -15.06 12.78
N LEU A 60 15.29 -13.84 12.93
CA LEU A 60 15.34 -13.11 14.20
C LEU A 60 14.60 -13.85 15.32
N MET A 61 13.43 -14.40 15.01
CA MET A 61 12.66 -15.16 16.00
C MET A 61 13.39 -16.44 16.44
N ASP A 62 14.11 -17.12 15.55
CA ASP A 62 14.90 -18.32 15.88
C ASP A 62 16.19 -17.97 16.65
N SER A 63 16.82 -16.82 16.37
CA SER A 63 18.02 -16.36 17.09
C SER A 63 17.72 -15.90 18.51
N HIS A 64 16.51 -15.37 18.75
CA HIS A 64 16.04 -14.96 20.07
C HIS A 64 15.17 -16.02 20.77
N ALA A 65 15.02 -17.20 20.17
CA ALA A 65 14.22 -18.28 20.75
C ALA A 65 14.89 -18.85 22.00
N LYS A 66 14.13 -18.97 23.09
CA LYS A 66 14.55 -19.70 24.28
C LYS A 66 14.74 -21.17 23.94
N ARG A 67 15.88 -21.73 24.33
CA ARG A 67 16.22 -23.15 24.13
C ARG A 67 16.30 -23.89 25.46
N ASP A 68 15.96 -25.18 25.43
CA ASP A 68 16.16 -26.08 26.56
C ASP A 68 17.60 -26.64 26.58
N ASP A 69 17.91 -27.47 27.58
CA ASP A 69 19.24 -28.05 27.78
C ASP A 69 19.68 -28.95 26.61
N ASP A 70 18.71 -29.48 25.83
CA ASP A 70 18.95 -30.28 24.63
C ASP A 70 19.09 -29.42 23.36
N GLY A 71 19.02 -28.09 23.49
CA GLY A 71 19.14 -27.12 22.40
C GLY A 71 17.86 -26.95 21.56
N SER A 72 16.75 -27.55 21.99
CA SER A 72 15.45 -27.46 21.31
C SER A 72 14.70 -26.19 21.71
N VAL A 73 13.92 -25.65 20.77
CA VAL A 73 13.14 -24.41 21.01
C VAL A 73 11.99 -24.68 21.99
N VAL A 74 11.96 -23.90 23.07
CA VAL A 74 10.90 -23.94 24.07
C VAL A 74 9.65 -23.27 23.50
N ARG A 75 8.54 -24.02 23.45
CA ARG A 75 7.25 -23.55 22.96
C ARG A 75 6.34 -23.12 24.11
N GLY A 76 5.41 -22.21 23.80
CA GLY A 76 4.38 -21.75 24.72
C GLY A 76 3.28 -22.79 24.95
N ALA A 77 2.20 -22.37 25.62
CA ALA A 77 1.01 -23.20 25.81
C ALA A 77 0.36 -23.58 24.47
N ASP A 78 0.46 -22.71 23.46
CA ASP A 78 0.15 -23.03 22.08
C ASP A 78 1.45 -23.50 21.37
N PRO A 79 1.46 -24.67 20.72
CA PRO A 79 2.62 -25.16 20.00
C PRO A 79 3.06 -24.24 18.85
N SER A 80 2.24 -23.32 18.37
CA SER A 80 2.64 -22.30 17.39
C SER A 80 3.41 -21.13 17.98
N THR A 81 3.41 -20.98 19.31
CA THR A 81 4.06 -19.87 20.01
C THR A 81 5.48 -20.26 20.43
N VAL A 82 6.47 -19.49 19.99
CA VAL A 82 7.87 -19.62 20.42
C VAL A 82 8.09 -18.74 21.66
N GLN A 83 8.69 -19.29 22.73
CA GLN A 83 9.14 -18.47 23.84
C GLN A 83 10.46 -17.79 23.48
N LEU A 84 10.55 -16.49 23.73
CA LEU A 84 11.78 -15.73 23.50
C LEU A 84 12.62 -15.69 24.78
N GLU A 85 13.93 -15.74 24.62
CA GLU A 85 14.88 -15.57 25.73
C GLU A 85 14.88 -14.12 26.24
N ASP A 86 14.98 -13.17 25.31
CA ASP A 86 14.83 -11.74 25.57
C ASP A 86 13.80 -11.12 24.61
N PRO A 87 12.54 -10.96 25.05
CA PRO A 87 11.50 -10.34 24.24
C PRO A 87 11.80 -8.87 23.89
N GLN A 88 12.53 -8.14 24.74
CA GLN A 88 12.77 -6.72 24.52
C GLN A 88 13.84 -6.53 23.43
N ALA A 89 14.94 -7.28 23.50
CA ALA A 89 15.96 -7.29 22.45
C ALA A 89 15.38 -7.66 21.08
N PHE A 90 14.52 -8.69 21.05
CA PHE A 90 13.79 -9.07 19.83
C PHE A 90 12.95 -7.91 19.25
N LEU A 91 12.20 -7.20 20.10
CA LEU A 91 11.36 -6.08 19.66
C LEU A 91 12.19 -4.91 19.11
N GLU A 92 13.33 -4.61 19.74
CA GLU A 92 14.26 -3.57 19.29
C GLU A 92 14.87 -3.92 17.93
N GLU A 93 15.43 -5.13 17.78
CA GLU A 93 16.02 -5.58 16.51
C GLU A 93 14.98 -5.70 15.38
N SER A 94 13.76 -6.16 15.71
CA SER A 94 12.65 -6.24 14.77
C SER A 94 12.25 -4.85 14.26
N ARG A 95 12.17 -3.87 15.18
CA ARG A 95 11.92 -2.47 14.83
C ARG A 95 13.00 -1.92 13.92
N ASP A 96 14.27 -2.19 14.21
CA ASP A 96 15.39 -1.71 13.41
C ASP A 96 15.35 -2.28 11.98
N ILE A 97 14.99 -3.55 11.82
CA ILE A 97 14.78 -4.15 10.48
C ILE A 97 13.66 -3.42 9.74
N LEU A 98 12.52 -3.18 10.39
CA LEU A 98 11.36 -2.55 9.77
C LEU A 98 11.58 -1.07 9.42
N GLN A 99 12.51 -0.39 10.10
CA GLN A 99 12.90 1.00 9.82
C GLN A 99 13.91 1.14 8.68
N LYS A 100 14.58 0.05 8.25
CA LYS A 100 15.50 0.10 7.10
C LYS A 100 14.74 0.53 5.86
N GLU A 101 15.40 1.37 5.06
CA GLU A 101 14.86 1.82 3.79
C GLU A 101 15.15 0.83 2.67
N ARG A 102 14.20 0.69 1.76
CA ARG A 102 14.35 -0.08 0.52
C ARG A 102 13.84 0.72 -0.66
N GLU A 103 14.57 0.64 -1.78
CA GLU A 103 14.09 1.16 -3.06
C GLU A 103 13.17 0.13 -3.72
N VAL A 104 11.98 0.55 -4.15
CA VAL A 104 11.05 -0.27 -4.93
C VAL A 104 10.52 0.50 -6.13
N LYS A 105 10.02 -0.25 -7.13
CA LYS A 105 9.33 0.33 -8.27
C LYS A 105 7.83 0.26 -8.06
N ILE A 106 7.15 1.39 -8.22
CA ILE A 106 5.70 1.48 -8.16
C ILE A 106 5.14 1.96 -9.49
N TRP A 107 3.92 1.54 -9.80
CA TRP A 107 3.16 2.01 -10.95
C TRP A 107 1.96 2.78 -10.41
N PRO A 108 1.98 4.13 -10.48
CA PRO A 108 0.93 4.92 -9.87
C PRO A 108 -0.45 4.61 -10.45
N ILE A 109 -1.45 4.71 -9.59
CA ILE A 109 -2.86 4.42 -9.88
C ILE A 109 -3.69 5.64 -9.49
N PRO A 110 -4.40 6.25 -10.44
CA PRO A 110 -5.27 7.38 -10.13
C PRO A 110 -6.45 6.91 -9.29
N VAL A 111 -6.72 7.59 -8.18
CA VAL A 111 -7.83 7.29 -7.26
C VAL A 111 -9.17 7.29 -8.00
N SER A 112 -9.34 8.18 -8.99
CA SER A 112 -10.54 8.25 -9.82
C SER A 112 -10.87 6.94 -10.52
N LYS A 113 -9.86 6.15 -10.93
CA LYS A 113 -10.10 4.83 -11.54
C LYS A 113 -10.66 3.84 -10.55
N LEU A 114 -10.20 3.89 -9.29
CA LEU A 114 -10.65 2.97 -8.25
C LEU A 114 -12.10 3.23 -7.85
N LEU A 115 -12.55 4.49 -7.89
CA LEU A 115 -13.92 4.90 -7.55
C LEU A 115 -14.97 4.53 -8.60
N VAL A 116 -14.57 4.17 -9.82
CA VAL A 116 -15.49 3.85 -10.94
C VAL A 116 -15.96 2.38 -10.93
N SER A 117 -15.44 1.54 -10.02
CA SER A 117 -15.93 0.17 -9.86
C SER A 117 -17.41 0.17 -9.47
N ARG A 118 -18.25 -0.36 -10.37
CA ARG A 118 -19.74 -0.44 -10.30
C ARG A 118 -20.33 -1.14 -9.07
N LYS A 119 -19.51 -1.48 -8.07
CA LYS A 119 -19.87 -2.11 -6.79
C LYS A 119 -19.52 -1.24 -5.58
N SER A 120 -19.27 0.06 -5.74
CA SER A 120 -19.17 0.97 -4.58
C SER A 120 -20.55 1.23 -3.99
N THR A 121 -21.13 0.24 -3.32
CA THR A 121 -22.28 0.45 -2.44
C THR A 121 -21.77 1.21 -1.23
N THR A 122 -22.08 2.50 -1.16
CA THR A 122 -22.02 3.22 0.10
C THR A 122 -22.88 2.44 1.10
N CYS A 123 -22.32 2.03 2.24
CA CYS A 123 -23.13 1.31 3.23
C CYS A 123 -24.31 2.21 3.64
N PRO A 124 -25.57 1.78 3.50
CA PRO A 124 -26.72 2.64 3.73
C PRO A 124 -26.83 3.08 5.20
N ARG A 125 -26.12 2.41 6.12
CA ARG A 125 -26.20 2.65 7.56
C ARG A 125 -25.09 3.56 8.09
N CYS A 126 -23.87 3.47 7.55
CA CYS A 126 -22.73 4.30 7.99
C CYS A 126 -22.24 5.30 6.93
N LYS A 127 -22.82 5.29 5.72
CA LYS A 127 -22.40 6.12 4.57
C LYS A 127 -20.91 6.00 4.21
N GLN A 128 -20.21 4.98 4.71
CA GLN A 128 -18.83 4.70 4.34
C GLN A 128 -18.77 3.90 3.04
N LEU A 129 -17.76 4.21 2.23
CA LEU A 129 -17.38 3.42 1.08
C LEU A 129 -16.87 2.06 1.55
N THR A 130 -17.61 0.99 1.29
CA THR A 130 -17.17 -0.37 1.62
C THR A 130 -16.04 -0.79 0.67
N GLY A 131 -14.99 -1.42 1.20
CA GLY A 131 -13.91 -2.00 0.40
C GLY A 131 -12.69 -1.11 0.15
N MET A 132 -12.64 0.08 0.77
CA MET A 132 -11.38 0.82 0.92
C MET A 132 -10.53 0.20 2.03
N PRO A 133 -9.19 0.32 1.98
CA PRO A 133 -8.35 0.14 3.15
C PRO A 133 -8.82 1.06 4.28
N ASP A 134 -8.44 0.76 5.52
CA ASP A 134 -8.61 1.71 6.61
C ASP A 134 -7.89 3.05 6.30
N PRO A 135 -8.24 4.16 6.97
CA PRO A 135 -7.69 5.47 6.65
C PRO A 135 -6.16 5.56 6.67
N GLU A 136 -5.50 4.83 7.58
CA GLU A 136 -4.02 4.84 7.71
C GLU A 136 -3.38 4.08 6.55
N SER A 137 -3.93 2.92 6.21
CA SER A 137 -3.52 2.15 5.03
C SER A 137 -3.73 2.94 3.74
N TYR A 138 -4.84 3.68 3.61
CA TYR A 138 -5.08 4.55 2.47
C TYR A 138 -4.07 5.70 2.40
N ALA A 139 -3.81 6.37 3.52
CA ALA A 139 -2.81 7.44 3.60
C ALA A 139 -1.42 6.92 3.18
N THR A 140 -1.01 5.76 3.66
CA THR A 140 0.25 5.10 3.26
C THR A 140 0.35 4.94 1.74
N LEU A 141 -0.72 4.48 1.08
CA LEU A 141 -0.72 4.33 -0.37
C LEU A 141 -0.60 5.66 -1.11
N VAL A 142 -1.19 6.73 -0.57
CA VAL A 142 -1.10 8.08 -1.14
C VAL A 142 0.28 8.69 -0.92
N ASP A 143 0.82 8.57 0.29
CA ASP A 143 2.13 9.11 0.69
C ASP A 143 3.27 8.48 -0.12
N LEU A 144 3.17 7.18 -0.38
CA LEU A 144 4.11 6.47 -1.25
C LEU A 144 3.91 6.78 -2.74
N GLY A 145 2.86 7.53 -3.11
CA GLY A 145 2.54 7.86 -4.50
C GLY A 145 2.03 6.67 -5.33
N ILE A 146 1.63 5.59 -4.66
CA ILE A 146 0.97 4.44 -5.30
C ILE A 146 -0.44 4.85 -5.74
N LEU A 147 -1.16 5.55 -4.87
CA LEU A 147 -2.40 6.24 -5.20
C LEU A 147 -2.12 7.73 -5.37
N TYR A 148 -2.78 8.35 -6.34
CA TYR A 148 -2.70 9.80 -6.50
C TYR A 148 -4.04 10.38 -6.96
N GLU A 149 -4.29 11.61 -6.53
CA GLU A 149 -5.45 12.39 -6.97
C GLU A 149 -5.10 13.16 -8.23
N VAL A 150 -5.94 13.03 -9.26
CA VAL A 150 -5.84 13.87 -10.44
C VAL A 150 -6.53 15.19 -10.11
N VAL A 151 -5.76 16.24 -9.86
CA VAL A 151 -6.32 17.60 -9.81
C VAL A 151 -6.60 17.99 -11.25
N GLU A 152 -7.85 17.87 -11.70
CA GLU A 152 -8.26 18.46 -12.98
C GLU A 152 -8.10 19.98 -12.86
N GLN A 153 -7.01 20.51 -13.42
CA GLN A 153 -6.93 21.93 -13.70
C GLN A 153 -8.00 22.24 -14.75
N LYS A 154 -9.17 22.71 -14.31
CA LYS A 154 -10.09 23.44 -15.19
C LYS A 154 -9.32 24.64 -15.73
N VAL A 155 -8.77 24.49 -16.93
CA VAL A 155 -8.42 25.64 -17.77
C VAL A 155 -9.75 26.33 -18.04
N ARG A 156 -10.04 27.38 -17.25
CA ARG A 156 -11.09 28.34 -17.55
C ARG A 156 -10.64 28.97 -18.86
N GLY A 157 -11.14 28.44 -19.98
CA GLY A 157 -11.09 29.12 -21.25
C GLY A 157 -11.80 30.44 -21.05
N GLU A 158 -11.03 31.53 -21.03
CA GLU A 158 -11.51 32.87 -21.27
C GLU A 158 -12.35 32.82 -22.55
N THR A 159 -13.66 32.95 -22.40
CA THR A 159 -14.49 33.46 -23.48
C THR A 159 -14.06 34.91 -23.68
N THR A 160 -13.21 35.16 -24.67
CA THR A 160 -13.07 36.49 -25.23
C THR A 160 -14.40 36.84 -25.87
N ASP A 161 -15.24 37.57 -25.14
CA ASP A 161 -16.33 38.35 -25.71
C ASP A 161 -15.71 39.39 -26.66
N GLY A 162 -15.68 39.04 -27.94
CA GLY A 162 -15.35 39.95 -29.03
C GLY A 162 -16.59 40.74 -29.38
N ASP A 163 -16.76 41.89 -28.74
CA ASP A 163 -17.70 42.93 -29.12
C ASP A 163 -17.48 43.41 -30.56
N ALA A 164 -18.61 43.62 -31.24
CA ALA A 164 -18.90 44.66 -32.22
C ALA A 164 -17.97 44.88 -33.43
N GLU A 165 -18.51 44.61 -34.63
CA GLU A 165 -18.73 45.71 -35.61
C GLU A 165 -19.79 45.28 -36.64
N LYS A 166 -20.98 45.88 -36.53
CA LYS A 166 -21.89 46.10 -37.66
C LYS A 166 -21.29 47.22 -38.49
N LYS A 167 -21.09 47.01 -39.79
CA LYS A 167 -21.05 48.08 -40.78
C LYS A 167 -22.25 47.90 -41.70
N ASP A 168 -23.26 48.71 -41.44
CA ASP A 168 -24.21 49.17 -42.45
C ASP A 168 -23.55 50.40 -43.16
N ASP A 169 -23.98 50.61 -44.40
CA ASP A 169 -23.55 51.58 -45.44
C ASP A 169 -22.43 51.15 -46.41
#